data_AF-A0A9D8SHW7-F1
#
_entry.id   AF-A0A9D8SHW7-F1
#
_cell.length_a   1.000
_cell.length_b   1.000
_cell.length_c   1.000
_cell.angle_alpha   90.00
_cell.angle_beta   90.00
_cell.angle_gamma   90.00
#
_symmetry.space_group_name_H-M   'P 1'
#
loop_
_entity.id
_entity.type
_entity.pdbx_description
1 polymer ?
#
loop_
_entity_poly.entity_id
_entity_poly.type
_entity_poly.pdbx_seq_one_letter_code
_entity_poly.pdbx_strand_id
1 'polypeptide(L)'
;MVGIRMIVVMAIVGGLIAYIADNMGSKIGKKRMSVFGLRPKHTSILLTVLSGMLISVLTIGVMAISSESARTALFGMEQIKAEVKMLEKEKSIAQDALAKAKVEVEEKNSIINSLDEKIRESTRANNEMESKLAEVNTKYTDAQKAVADLSASKETLTSEVAALEESTALLRQGIISMREGQVFYRAGEVVYAAVMRGGLDHEQNVAQVNWLLDSANEAVLNRLGVEEKDERLQAIWLSKRIVDNAVAVLNNSKGNMFFRVRTIANIIVGELVACDIEMTDNQFIYPDNTLILSEKVDLKKLEGGQDAVLMSFLNKVNHKAVEAGVLPDPITGKVSNMDATTMIEASNDMRKLGGKIILKAYARGDITTAGPVRIRLEVVDDNE
;
A
#
# COMPACT_ATOMS: atom_id res chain seq x y z
N MET A 1 35.50 23.84 106.21
CA MET A 1 35.21 24.40 107.56
C MET A 1 34.64 23.39 108.57
N VAL A 2 34.07 22.25 108.15
CA VAL A 2 33.53 21.23 109.06
C VAL A 2 34.62 20.53 109.89
N GLY A 3 35.78 20.23 109.29
CA GLY A 3 36.90 19.57 110.00
C GLY A 3 37.48 20.36 111.18
N ILE A 4 37.59 21.69 111.07
CA ILE A 4 38.13 22.54 112.15
C ILE A 4 37.13 22.63 113.32
N ARG A 5 35.83 22.79 113.05
CA ARG A 5 34.78 22.75 114.10
C ARG A 5 34.78 21.41 114.85
N MET A 6 35.00 20.30 114.14
CA MET A 6 35.09 18.97 114.74
C MET A 6 36.29 18.82 115.67
N ILE A 7 37.47 19.30 115.26
CA ILE A 7 38.67 19.25 116.09
C ILE A 7 38.47 20.06 117.38
N VAL A 8 37.84 21.23 117.30
CA VAL A 8 37.56 22.08 118.47
C VAL A 8 36.57 21.41 119.43
N VAL A 9 35.47 20.84 118.93
CA VAL A 9 34.50 20.11 119.77
C VAL A 9 35.16 18.88 120.40
N MET A 10 35.97 18.14 119.65
CA MET A 10 36.66 16.95 120.15
C MET A 10 37.71 17.31 121.21
N ALA A 11 38.41 18.42 121.05
CA ALA A 11 39.35 18.92 122.05
C ALA A 11 38.65 19.37 123.34
N ILE A 12 37.50 20.05 123.24
CA ILE A 12 36.70 20.46 124.39
C ILE A 12 36.12 19.25 125.11
N VAL A 13 35.49 18.32 124.38
CA VAL A 13 34.89 17.11 124.96
C VAL A 13 35.97 16.19 125.54
N GLY A 14 37.08 15.99 124.82
CA GLY A 14 38.23 15.22 125.30
C GLY A 14 38.85 15.83 126.56
N GLY A 15 38.99 17.16 126.62
CA GLY A 15 39.47 17.87 127.80
C GLY A 15 38.52 17.78 129.00
N LEU A 16 37.21 17.90 128.76
CA LEU A 16 36.18 17.78 129.81
C LEU A 16 36.15 16.36 130.41
N ILE A 17 36.29 15.34 129.55
CA ILE A 17 36.27 13.94 129.97
C ILE A 17 37.56 13.58 130.72
N ALA A 18 38.73 14.06 130.26
CA ALA A 18 40.00 13.88 130.97
C ALA A 18 39.96 14.52 132.36
N TYR A 19 39.37 15.72 132.47
CA TYR A 19 39.19 16.41 133.75
C TYR A 19 38.27 15.65 134.72
N ILE A 20 37.15 15.11 134.23
CA ILE A 20 36.23 14.31 135.05
C ILE A 20 36.90 12.99 135.47
N ALA A 21 37.61 12.31 134.57
CA ALA A 21 38.31 11.06 134.86
C ALA A 21 39.40 11.23 135.93
N ASP A 22 40.17 12.32 135.89
CA ASP A 22 41.21 12.62 136.88
C ASP A 22 40.63 12.96 138.25
N ASN A 23 39.54 13.75 138.28
CA ASN A 23 38.86 14.11 139.53
C ASN A 23 38.17 12.89 140.18
N MET A 24 37.62 11.97 139.38
CA MET A 24 37.04 10.72 139.88
C MET A 24 38.13 9.76 140.40
N GLY A 25 39.24 9.61 139.68
CA GLY A 25 40.38 8.79 140.10
C GLY A 25 41.02 9.27 141.41
N SER A 26 41.22 10.59 141.54
CA SER A 26 41.76 11.25 142.73
C SER A 26 40.88 11.06 143.98
N LYS A 27 39.56 11.27 143.85
CA LYS A 27 38.61 11.13 144.97
C LYS A 27 38.44 9.70 145.45
N ILE A 28 38.53 8.72 144.55
CA ILE A 28 38.38 7.30 144.90
C ILE A 28 39.67 6.75 145.54
N GLY A 29 40.85 7.19 145.07
CA GLY A 29 42.14 6.80 145.62
C GLY A 29 42.32 7.13 147.12
N LYS A 30 41.72 8.24 147.61
CA LYS A 30 41.77 8.63 149.02
C LYS A 30 40.74 7.92 149.91
N LYS A 31 39.68 7.32 149.34
CA LYS A 31 38.53 6.80 150.10
C LYS A 31 38.52 5.27 150.35
N ARG A 32 39.59 4.56 149.96
CA ARG A 32 39.77 3.08 150.09
C ARG A 32 38.50 2.27 149.77
N MET A 33 37.79 2.63 148.70
CA MET A 33 36.58 1.93 148.30
C MET A 33 36.92 0.58 147.67
N SER A 34 36.32 -0.50 148.18
CA SER A 34 36.34 -1.82 147.55
C SER A 34 35.08 -1.98 146.73
N VAL A 35 35.23 -2.12 145.41
CA VAL A 35 34.13 -2.49 144.52
C VAL A 35 34.27 -4.00 144.30
N PHE A 36 33.21 -4.76 144.59
CA PHE A 36 33.18 -6.23 144.50
C PHE A 36 34.27 -6.97 145.30
N GLY A 37 34.63 -6.51 146.51
CA GLY A 37 35.50 -7.24 147.44
C GLY A 37 36.99 -7.27 147.08
N LEU A 38 37.40 -6.54 146.04
CA LEU A 38 38.78 -6.52 145.54
C LEU A 38 39.70 -5.60 146.37
N ARG A 39 40.97 -5.99 146.47
CA ARG A 39 42.05 -5.26 147.18
C ARG A 39 42.23 -3.87 146.53
N PRO A 40 42.28 -2.75 147.30
CA PRO A 40 42.09 -1.39 146.79
C PRO A 40 42.94 -0.97 145.58
N LYS A 41 44.14 -1.53 145.40
CA LYS A 41 45.03 -1.21 144.27
C LYS A 41 44.50 -1.73 142.92
N HIS A 42 43.88 -2.91 142.87
CA HIS A 42 43.37 -3.50 141.61
C HIS A 42 42.01 -2.94 141.20
N THR A 43 41.18 -2.57 142.18
CA THR A 43 39.90 -1.89 141.95
C THR A 43 40.11 -0.59 141.17
N SER A 44 41.16 0.16 141.48
CA SER A 44 41.52 1.39 140.76
C SER A 44 41.84 1.12 139.29
N ILE A 45 42.67 0.11 139.01
CA ILE A 45 43.08 -0.24 137.63
C ILE A 45 41.87 -0.70 136.80
N LEU A 46 41.00 -1.54 137.35
CA LEU A 46 39.79 -2.01 136.65
C LEU A 46 38.90 -0.83 136.28
N LEU A 47 38.71 0.11 137.21
CA LEU A 47 37.90 1.30 136.96
C LEU A 47 38.55 2.22 135.91
N THR A 48 39.88 2.33 135.88
CA THR A 48 40.61 3.08 134.85
C THR A 48 40.43 2.46 133.46
N VAL A 49 40.51 1.14 133.33
CA VAL A 49 40.27 0.45 132.05
C VAL A 49 38.82 0.60 131.60
N LEU A 50 37.85 0.43 132.51
CA LEU A 50 36.43 0.65 132.22
C LEU A 50 36.15 2.11 131.82
N SER A 51 36.78 3.07 132.50
CA SER A 51 36.68 4.49 132.13
C SER A 51 37.30 4.73 130.75
N GLY A 52 38.46 4.13 130.45
CA GLY A 52 39.09 4.19 129.12
C GLY A 52 38.21 3.62 128.02
N MET A 53 37.57 2.47 128.26
CA MET A 53 36.63 1.87 127.30
C MET A 53 35.39 2.73 127.13
N LEU A 54 34.85 3.30 128.22
CA LEU A 54 33.73 4.24 128.18
C LEU A 54 34.09 5.48 127.36
N ILE A 55 35.32 6.01 127.53
CA ILE A 55 35.84 7.15 126.75
C ILE A 55 35.89 6.80 125.27
N SER A 56 36.44 5.64 124.89
CA SER A 56 36.52 5.23 123.48
C SER A 56 35.13 5.07 122.84
N VAL A 57 34.18 4.46 123.55
CA VAL A 57 32.80 4.32 123.09
C VAL A 57 32.11 5.68 122.95
N LEU A 58 32.28 6.57 123.92
CA LEU A 58 31.76 7.95 123.84
C LEU A 58 32.41 8.73 122.69
N THR A 59 33.71 8.56 122.46
CA THR A 59 34.46 9.23 121.38
C THR A 59 33.95 8.79 120.01
N ILE A 60 33.76 7.48 119.81
CA ILE A 60 33.19 6.92 118.58
C ILE A 60 31.73 7.36 118.42
N GLY A 61 30.94 7.34 119.50
CA GLY A 61 29.54 7.76 119.52
C GLY A 61 29.36 9.23 119.14
N VAL A 62 30.18 10.13 119.70
CA VAL A 62 30.18 11.55 119.36
C VAL A 62 30.60 11.76 117.91
N MET A 63 31.62 11.05 117.42
CA MET A 63 32.00 11.10 115.99
C MET A 63 30.85 10.66 115.07
N ALA A 64 30.16 9.57 115.40
CA ALA A 64 29.06 9.03 114.60
C ALA A 64 27.82 9.96 114.56
N ILE A 65 27.57 10.70 115.63
CA ILE A 65 26.48 11.70 115.66
C ILE A 65 26.88 12.94 114.87
N SER A 66 28.09 13.43 115.08
CA SER A 66 28.50 14.75 114.59
C SER A 66 28.89 14.74 113.10
N SER A 67 29.45 13.65 112.57
CA SER A 67 29.94 13.56 111.19
C SER A 67 29.18 12.51 110.39
N GLU A 68 28.58 12.93 109.28
CA GLU A 68 28.04 11.99 108.29
C GLU A 68 29.14 11.11 107.70
N SER A 69 30.32 11.66 107.37
CA SER A 69 31.43 10.88 106.83
C SER A 69 31.93 9.79 107.80
N ALA A 70 31.98 10.07 109.11
CA ALA A 70 32.34 9.05 110.11
C ALA A 70 31.24 8.00 110.30
N ARG A 71 29.97 8.40 110.25
CA ARG A 71 28.82 7.49 110.27
C ARG A 71 28.83 6.56 109.06
N THR A 72 29.12 7.10 107.88
CA THR A 72 29.22 6.35 106.63
C THR A 72 30.44 5.42 106.61
N ALA A 73 31.56 5.81 107.22
CA ALA A 73 32.74 4.95 107.34
C ALA A 73 32.57 3.81 108.35
N LEU A 74 31.92 4.06 109.51
CA LEU A 74 31.68 3.06 110.56
C LEU A 74 30.50 2.12 110.26
N PHE A 75 29.45 2.59 109.57
CA PHE A 75 28.19 1.86 109.38
C PHE A 75 27.63 1.88 107.94
N GLY A 76 28.23 2.62 107.00
CA GLY A 76 27.70 2.81 105.62
C GLY A 76 28.41 2.00 104.53
N MET A 77 29.46 1.23 104.85
CA MET A 77 30.24 0.45 103.86
C MET A 77 29.39 -0.57 103.09
N GLU A 78 28.37 -1.13 103.73
CA GLU A 78 27.44 -2.09 103.11
C GLU A 78 26.50 -1.39 102.11
N GLN A 79 26.03 -0.18 102.42
CA GLN A 79 25.20 0.63 101.52
C GLN A 79 25.99 1.11 100.31
N ILE A 80 27.23 1.59 100.50
CA ILE A 80 28.09 2.03 99.39
C ILE A 80 28.47 0.85 98.48
N LYS A 81 28.82 -0.31 99.04
CA LYS A 81 29.09 -1.51 98.22
C LYS A 81 27.85 -1.98 97.46
N ALA A 82 26.67 -1.90 98.08
CA ALA A 82 25.42 -2.22 97.42
C ALA A 82 25.11 -1.23 96.28
N GLU A 83 25.35 0.06 96.49
CA GLU A 83 25.16 1.12 95.49
C GLU A 83 26.13 0.98 94.32
N VAL A 84 27.43 0.76 94.57
CA VAL A 84 28.43 0.52 93.50
C VAL A 84 28.07 -0.73 92.71
N LYS A 85 27.66 -1.82 93.36
CA LYS A 85 27.23 -3.05 92.68
C LYS A 85 25.96 -2.86 91.87
N MET A 86 25.02 -2.05 92.37
CA MET A 86 23.80 -1.69 91.64
C MET A 86 24.15 -0.83 90.42
N LEU A 87 24.99 0.19 90.57
CA LEU A 87 25.44 1.06 89.50
C LEU A 87 26.27 0.31 88.44
N GLU A 88 27.11 -0.65 88.83
CA GLU A 88 27.82 -1.53 87.88
C GLU A 88 26.83 -2.40 87.11
N LYS A 89 25.80 -2.94 87.79
CA LYS A 89 24.74 -3.71 87.15
C LYS A 89 23.92 -2.85 86.19
N GLU A 90 23.52 -1.64 86.59
CA GLU A 90 22.80 -0.69 85.74
C GLU A 90 23.64 -0.26 84.54
N LYS A 91 24.92 0.04 84.75
CA LYS A 91 25.86 0.36 83.67
C LYS A 91 26.00 -0.79 82.67
N SER A 92 26.12 -2.03 83.15
CA SER A 92 26.16 -3.23 82.29
C SER A 92 24.87 -3.37 81.48
N ILE A 93 23.71 -3.24 82.12
CA ILE A 93 22.40 -3.32 81.45
C ILE A 93 22.26 -2.20 80.40
N ALA A 94 22.67 -0.98 80.72
CA ALA A 94 22.64 0.15 79.81
C ALA A 94 23.60 -0.04 78.63
N GLN A 95 24.79 -0.62 78.85
CA GLN A 95 25.73 -0.97 77.78
C GLN A 95 25.18 -2.06 76.86
N ASP A 96 24.55 -3.10 77.41
CA ASP A 96 23.90 -4.15 76.63
C ASP A 96 22.71 -3.61 75.83
N ALA A 97 21.89 -2.74 76.43
CA ALA A 97 20.79 -2.07 75.74
C ALA A 97 21.28 -1.17 74.61
N LEU A 98 22.36 -0.42 74.83
CA LEU A 98 22.99 0.41 73.81
C LEU A 98 23.59 -0.43 72.67
N ALA A 99 24.23 -1.56 72.99
CA ALA A 99 24.76 -2.48 72.00
C ALA A 99 23.64 -3.07 71.12
N LYS A 100 22.53 -3.51 71.72
CA LYS A 100 21.34 -3.99 70.98
C LYS A 100 20.74 -2.89 70.10
N ALA A 101 20.57 -1.69 70.64
CA ALA A 101 20.03 -0.56 69.88
C ALA A 101 20.93 -0.17 68.70
N LYS A 102 22.26 -0.21 68.87
CA LYS A 102 23.20 0.03 67.76
C LYS A 102 23.06 -1.02 66.66
N VAL A 103 22.98 -2.31 67.00
CA VAL A 103 22.77 -3.38 66.02
C VAL A 103 21.45 -3.19 65.27
N GLU A 104 20.37 -2.85 65.97
CA GLU A 104 19.07 -2.60 65.33
C GLU A 104 19.09 -1.38 64.39
N VAL A 105 19.81 -0.31 64.75
CA VAL A 105 20.00 0.86 63.88
C VAL A 105 20.83 0.50 62.65
N GLU A 106 21.88 -0.31 62.80
CA GLU A 106 22.71 -0.79 61.70
C GLU A 106 21.89 -1.64 60.70
N GLU A 107 21.06 -2.54 61.23
CA GLU A 107 20.16 -3.39 60.43
C GLU A 107 19.10 -2.55 59.71
N LYS A 108 18.45 -1.61 60.42
CA LYS A 108 17.49 -0.68 59.81
C LYS A 108 18.13 0.21 58.75
N ASN A 109 19.36 0.69 58.96
CA ASN A 109 20.08 1.47 57.96
C ASN A 109 20.41 0.61 56.72
N SER A 110 20.78 -0.66 56.90
CA SER A 110 20.98 -1.59 55.78
C SER A 110 19.69 -1.80 54.98
N ILE A 111 18.56 -1.99 55.67
CA ILE A 111 17.25 -2.12 55.04
C ILE A 111 16.85 -0.85 54.30
N ILE A 112 17.02 0.33 54.90
CA ILE A 112 16.75 1.63 54.28
C ILE A 112 17.55 1.79 52.99
N ASN A 113 18.86 1.50 53.02
CA ASN A 113 19.70 1.57 51.82
C ASN A 113 19.21 0.62 50.72
N SER A 114 18.76 -0.59 51.07
CA SER A 114 18.22 -1.53 50.09
C SER A 114 16.88 -1.08 49.49
N LEU A 115 16.04 -0.42 50.30
CA LEU A 115 14.76 0.13 49.87
C LEU A 115 14.96 1.36 48.98
N ASP A 116 15.88 2.26 49.35
CA ASP A 116 16.23 3.43 48.54
C ASP A 116 16.74 3.02 47.16
N GLU A 117 17.54 1.95 47.08
CA GLU A 117 18.02 1.44 45.79
C GLU A 117 16.85 0.88 44.94
N LYS A 118 15.94 0.10 45.54
CA LYS A 118 14.73 -0.39 44.86
C LYS A 118 13.81 0.74 44.41
N ILE A 119 13.65 1.79 45.22
CA ILE A 119 12.85 2.97 44.86
C ILE A 119 13.49 3.69 43.68
N ARG A 120 14.81 3.86 43.67
CA ARG A 120 15.53 4.46 42.54
C ARG A 120 15.39 3.64 41.27
N GLU A 121 15.52 2.32 41.36
CA GLU A 121 15.35 1.40 40.24
C GLU A 121 13.91 1.46 39.69
N SER A 122 12.91 1.37 40.55
CA SER A 122 11.50 1.49 40.17
C SER A 122 11.17 2.87 39.58
N THR A 123 11.77 3.94 40.10
CA THR A 123 11.58 5.30 39.56
C THR A 123 12.19 5.41 38.16
N ARG A 124 13.38 4.85 37.94
CA ARG A 124 13.98 4.78 36.58
C ARG A 124 13.11 3.98 35.63
N ALA A 125 12.65 2.80 36.04
CA ALA A 125 11.79 1.96 35.21
C ALA A 125 10.46 2.66 34.86
N ASN A 126 9.84 3.37 35.80
CA ASN A 126 8.63 4.17 35.54
C ASN A 126 8.91 5.31 34.56
N ASN A 127 10.00 6.06 34.74
CA ASN A 127 10.34 7.15 33.83
C ASN A 127 10.63 6.64 32.41
N GLU A 128 11.31 5.50 32.27
CA GLU A 128 11.54 4.85 30.97
C GLU A 128 10.23 4.37 30.34
N MET A 129 9.33 3.80 31.13
CA MET A 129 8.01 3.37 30.66
C MET A 129 7.17 4.56 30.21
N GLU A 130 7.16 5.66 30.96
CA GLU A 130 6.42 6.88 30.62
C GLU A 130 6.96 7.50 29.33
N SER A 131 8.28 7.52 29.14
CA SER A 131 8.91 7.95 27.89
C SER A 131 8.51 7.06 26.71
N LYS A 132 8.51 5.73 26.88
CA LYS A 132 8.04 4.79 25.85
C LYS A 132 6.55 4.97 25.55
N LEU A 133 5.72 5.20 26.56
CA LEU A 133 4.29 5.42 26.39
C LEU A 133 4.02 6.69 25.58
N ALA A 134 4.77 7.77 25.87
CA ALA A 134 4.71 9.00 25.09
C ALA A 134 5.12 8.76 23.64
N GLU A 135 6.21 8.03 23.38
CA GLU A 135 6.65 7.68 22.03
C GLU A 135 5.65 6.80 21.26
N VAL A 136 5.02 5.85 21.93
CA VAL A 136 3.99 5.00 21.32
C VAL A 136 2.74 5.83 21.00
N ASN A 137 2.33 6.75 21.88
CA ASN A 137 1.21 7.64 21.63
C ASN A 137 1.47 8.56 20.45
N THR A 138 2.67 9.13 20.31
CA THR A 138 3.00 9.96 19.13
C THR A 138 2.93 9.14 17.85
N LYS A 139 3.56 7.96 17.82
CA LYS A 139 3.50 7.04 16.68
C LYS A 139 2.06 6.63 16.34
N TYR A 140 1.23 6.38 17.35
CA TYR A 140 -0.18 6.05 17.13
C TYR A 140 -0.94 7.22 16.49
N THR A 141 -0.74 8.44 16.97
CA THR A 141 -1.38 9.62 16.37
C THR A 141 -0.93 9.89 14.95
N ASP A 142 0.36 9.66 14.64
CA ASP A 142 0.89 9.82 13.28
C ASP A 142 0.37 8.73 12.34
N ALA A 143 0.31 7.48 12.81
CA ALA A 143 -0.29 6.39 12.05
C ALA A 143 -1.78 6.64 11.78
N GLN A 144 -2.52 7.19 12.75
CA GLN A 144 -3.94 7.51 12.60
C GLN A 144 -4.15 8.62 11.56
N LYS A 145 -3.30 9.66 11.55
CA LYS A 145 -3.30 10.68 10.48
C LYS A 145 -2.98 10.09 9.12
N ALA A 146 -1.93 9.28 9.03
CA ALA A 146 -1.53 8.64 7.78
C ALA A 146 -2.66 7.77 7.22
N VAL A 147 -3.37 7.01 8.06
CA VAL A 147 -4.53 6.20 7.64
C VAL A 147 -5.67 7.09 7.15
N ALA A 148 -5.96 8.22 7.81
CA ALA A 148 -6.96 9.17 7.36
C ALA A 148 -6.61 9.76 5.98
N ASP A 149 -5.37 10.21 5.80
CA ASP A 149 -4.89 10.78 4.53
C ASP A 149 -4.92 9.74 3.39
N LEU A 150 -4.52 8.50 3.69
CA LEU A 150 -4.56 7.40 2.74
C LEU A 150 -6.00 7.03 2.36
N SER A 151 -6.94 7.08 3.31
CA SER A 151 -8.35 6.82 3.05
C SER A 151 -8.99 7.88 2.16
N ALA A 152 -8.68 9.16 2.39
CA ALA A 152 -9.13 10.25 1.53
C ALA A 152 -8.54 10.16 0.12
N SER A 153 -7.23 9.86 0.02
CA SER A 153 -6.56 9.66 -1.27
C SER A 153 -7.16 8.49 -2.05
N LYS A 154 -7.50 7.39 -1.37
CA LYS A 154 -8.16 6.23 -1.97
C LYS A 154 -9.54 6.60 -2.51
N GLU A 155 -10.32 7.38 -1.77
CA GLU A 155 -11.65 7.83 -2.21
C GLU A 155 -11.57 8.71 -3.46
N THR A 156 -10.65 9.68 -3.49
CA THR A 156 -10.37 10.51 -4.67
C THR A 156 -9.97 9.68 -5.87
N LEU A 157 -8.99 8.78 -5.72
CA LEU A 157 -8.54 7.89 -6.80
C LEU A 157 -9.67 7.00 -7.32
N THR A 158 -10.52 6.50 -6.44
CA THR A 158 -11.67 5.67 -6.84
C THR A 158 -12.67 6.48 -7.66
N SER A 159 -12.92 7.74 -7.29
CA SER A 159 -13.77 8.66 -8.06
C SER A 159 -13.16 9.01 -9.42
N GLU A 160 -11.84 9.24 -9.48
CA GLU A 160 -11.14 9.53 -10.74
C GLU A 160 -11.19 8.34 -11.70
N VAL A 161 -10.97 7.12 -11.20
CA VAL A 161 -11.08 5.89 -12.00
C VAL A 161 -12.50 5.74 -12.56
N ALA A 162 -13.53 5.96 -11.76
CA ALA A 162 -14.93 5.89 -12.23
C ALA A 162 -15.21 6.92 -13.35
N ALA A 163 -14.74 8.16 -13.19
CA ALA A 163 -14.89 9.20 -14.20
C ALA A 163 -14.12 8.87 -15.49
N LEU A 164 -12.93 8.29 -15.38
CA LEU A 164 -12.14 7.83 -16.53
C LEU A 164 -12.82 6.66 -17.26
N GLU A 165 -13.39 5.71 -16.53
CA GLU A 165 -14.15 4.60 -17.11
C GLU A 165 -15.36 5.10 -17.90
N GLU A 166 -16.11 6.06 -17.35
CA GLU A 166 -17.26 6.69 -18.02
C GLU A 166 -16.83 7.44 -19.31
N SER A 167 -15.80 8.28 -19.21
CA SER A 167 -15.24 8.99 -20.38
C SER A 167 -14.78 8.02 -21.47
N THR A 168 -14.13 6.92 -21.09
CA THR A 168 -13.67 5.89 -22.03
C THR A 168 -14.85 5.19 -22.71
N ALA A 169 -15.92 4.91 -21.98
CA ALA A 169 -17.13 4.31 -22.54
C ALA A 169 -17.79 5.24 -23.56
N LEU A 170 -17.93 6.54 -23.24
CA LEU A 170 -18.47 7.55 -24.14
C LEU A 170 -17.61 7.71 -25.40
N LEU A 171 -16.29 7.77 -25.25
CA LEU A 171 -15.36 7.86 -26.39
C LEU A 171 -15.45 6.63 -27.29
N ARG A 172 -15.52 5.42 -26.72
CA ARG A 172 -15.72 4.18 -27.50
C ARG A 172 -17.02 4.23 -28.28
N GLN A 173 -18.11 4.64 -27.65
CA GLN A 173 -19.40 4.78 -28.31
C GLN A 173 -19.35 5.82 -29.43
N GLY A 174 -18.69 6.96 -29.21
CA GLY A 174 -18.47 7.99 -30.23
C GLY A 174 -17.66 7.48 -31.43
N ILE A 175 -16.59 6.72 -31.21
CA ILE A 175 -15.78 6.10 -32.27
C ILE A 175 -16.62 5.12 -33.10
N ILE A 176 -17.46 4.30 -32.45
CA ILE A 176 -18.35 3.35 -33.16
C ILE A 176 -19.33 4.12 -34.06
N SER A 177 -20.02 5.12 -33.51
CA SER A 177 -20.96 5.96 -34.27
C SER A 177 -20.29 6.69 -35.44
N MET A 178 -19.05 7.17 -35.25
CA MET A 178 -18.28 7.81 -36.32
C MET A 178 -17.86 6.83 -37.41
N ARG A 179 -17.49 5.60 -37.03
CA ARG A 179 -17.12 4.53 -37.96
C ARG A 179 -18.30 4.04 -38.80
N GLU A 180 -19.51 4.07 -38.25
CA GLU A 180 -20.74 3.68 -38.97
C GLU A 180 -21.25 4.77 -39.93
N GLY A 181 -20.99 6.05 -39.65
CA GLY A 181 -21.54 7.17 -40.43
C GLY A 181 -20.80 7.54 -41.72
N GLN A 182 -19.53 7.13 -41.90
CA GLN A 182 -18.67 7.57 -43.03
C GLN A 182 -17.73 6.48 -43.56
N VAL A 183 -18.26 5.29 -43.89
CA VAL A 183 -17.47 4.26 -44.58
C VAL A 183 -17.12 4.75 -45.99
N PHE A 184 -15.85 5.07 -46.21
CA PHE A 184 -15.31 5.61 -47.46
C PHE A 184 -15.10 4.51 -48.51
N TYR A 185 -14.55 3.36 -48.10
CA TYR A 185 -14.54 2.10 -48.86
C TYR A 185 -15.06 0.96 -47.99
N ARG A 186 -15.89 0.09 -48.55
CA ARG A 186 -16.32 -1.16 -47.89
C ARG A 186 -15.27 -2.25 -48.09
N ALA A 187 -15.19 -3.22 -47.19
CA ALA A 187 -14.31 -4.37 -47.36
C ALA A 187 -14.63 -5.13 -48.66
N GLY A 188 -13.61 -5.40 -49.48
CA GLY A 188 -13.73 -6.08 -50.77
C GLY A 188 -14.06 -5.17 -51.96
N GLU A 189 -14.28 -3.88 -51.73
CA GLU A 189 -14.58 -2.91 -52.78
C GLU A 189 -13.35 -2.73 -53.70
N VAL A 190 -13.60 -2.66 -55.01
CA VAL A 190 -12.54 -2.46 -56.01
C VAL A 190 -12.16 -0.98 -56.02
N VAL A 191 -10.90 -0.70 -55.70
CA VAL A 191 -10.31 0.64 -55.76
C VAL A 191 -9.95 0.97 -57.20
N TYR A 192 -9.26 0.05 -57.87
CA TYR A 192 -8.84 0.20 -59.26
C TYR A 192 -8.62 -1.18 -59.89
N ALA A 193 -8.80 -1.27 -61.20
CA ALA A 193 -8.61 -2.52 -61.94
C ALA A 193 -7.99 -2.23 -63.30
N ALA A 194 -7.07 -3.09 -63.73
CA ALA A 194 -6.43 -2.97 -65.03
C ALA A 194 -6.03 -4.32 -65.62
N VAL A 195 -5.89 -4.35 -66.95
CA VAL A 195 -5.32 -5.49 -67.67
C VAL A 195 -3.85 -5.18 -67.94
N MET A 196 -2.98 -6.08 -67.50
CA MET A 196 -1.54 -6.00 -67.70
C MET A 196 -1.08 -7.12 -68.64
N ARG A 197 0.01 -6.85 -69.37
CA ARG A 197 0.54 -7.77 -70.39
C ARG A 197 1.62 -8.66 -69.77
N GLY A 198 1.39 -9.97 -69.83
CA GLY A 198 2.41 -10.97 -69.53
C GLY A 198 3.44 -11.13 -70.65
N GLY A 199 4.55 -11.80 -70.35
CA GLY A 199 5.62 -12.10 -71.29
C GLY A 199 6.57 -10.92 -71.57
N LEU A 200 6.49 -9.86 -70.79
CA LEU A 200 7.46 -8.75 -70.79
C LEU A 200 8.65 -9.07 -69.89
N ASP A 201 9.71 -8.27 -70.01
CA ASP A 201 10.87 -8.39 -69.13
C ASP A 201 10.54 -8.00 -67.68
N HIS A 202 11.43 -8.35 -66.74
CA HIS A 202 11.19 -8.11 -65.33
C HIS A 202 11.02 -6.62 -64.99
N GLU A 203 11.80 -5.74 -65.62
CA GLU A 203 11.77 -4.30 -65.37
C GLU A 203 10.44 -3.68 -65.85
N GLN A 204 9.97 -4.11 -67.01
CA GLN A 204 8.67 -3.76 -67.57
C GLN A 204 7.52 -4.29 -66.69
N ASN A 205 7.62 -5.51 -66.16
CA ASN A 205 6.60 -6.04 -65.23
C ASN A 205 6.55 -5.26 -63.92
N VAL A 206 7.70 -4.85 -63.38
CA VAL A 206 7.77 -3.96 -62.21
C VAL A 206 7.13 -2.60 -62.53
N ALA A 207 7.42 -2.03 -63.70
CA ALA A 207 6.81 -0.77 -64.13
C ALA A 207 5.29 -0.88 -64.27
N GLN A 208 4.77 -2.00 -64.81
CA GLN A 208 3.33 -2.25 -64.91
C GLN A 208 2.66 -2.31 -63.52
N VAL A 209 3.25 -3.03 -62.56
CA VAL A 209 2.70 -3.11 -61.20
C VAL A 209 2.75 -1.76 -60.50
N ASN A 210 3.85 -1.00 -60.63
CA ASN A 210 3.93 0.34 -60.06
C ASN A 210 2.88 1.27 -60.67
N TRP A 211 2.66 1.21 -61.98
CA TRP A 211 1.60 1.97 -62.64
C TRP A 211 0.20 1.61 -62.13
N LEU A 212 -0.07 0.32 -61.88
CA LEU A 212 -1.33 -0.12 -61.25
C LEU A 212 -1.52 0.50 -59.87
N LEU A 213 -0.46 0.52 -59.05
CA LEU A 213 -0.50 1.07 -57.69
C LEU A 213 -0.65 2.60 -57.71
N ASP A 214 0.07 3.29 -58.59
CA ASP A 214 -0.05 4.74 -58.76
C ASP A 214 -1.46 5.13 -59.23
N SER A 215 -2.02 4.38 -60.17
CA SER A 215 -3.40 4.61 -60.66
C SER A 215 -4.45 4.34 -59.58
N ALA A 216 -4.23 3.30 -58.75
CA ALA A 216 -5.08 3.03 -57.61
C ALA A 216 -4.98 4.12 -56.54
N ASN A 217 -3.78 4.66 -56.31
CA ASN A 217 -3.55 5.78 -55.42
C ASN A 217 -4.29 7.04 -55.89
N GLU A 218 -4.16 7.37 -57.16
CA GLU A 218 -4.86 8.48 -57.80
C GLU A 218 -6.39 8.32 -57.73
N ALA A 219 -6.91 7.10 -57.96
CA ALA A 219 -8.34 6.82 -57.84
C ALA A 219 -8.89 7.11 -56.43
N VAL A 220 -8.12 6.79 -55.38
CA VAL A 220 -8.47 7.14 -53.99
C VAL A 220 -8.44 8.65 -53.77
N LEU A 221 -7.38 9.34 -54.22
CA LEU A 221 -7.24 10.79 -54.07
C LEU A 221 -8.35 11.56 -54.79
N ASN A 222 -8.69 11.15 -56.01
CA ASN A 222 -9.78 11.72 -56.80
C ASN A 222 -11.13 11.55 -56.07
N ARG A 223 -11.37 10.39 -55.46
CA ARG A 223 -12.58 10.15 -54.65
C ARG A 223 -12.59 10.99 -53.36
N LEU A 224 -11.42 11.32 -52.80
CA LEU A 224 -11.27 12.23 -51.65
C LEU A 224 -11.42 13.70 -52.03
N GLY A 225 -11.46 14.05 -53.33
CA GLY A 225 -11.48 15.43 -53.80
C GLY A 225 -10.17 16.18 -53.54
N VAL A 226 -9.07 15.45 -53.38
CA VAL A 226 -7.73 16.03 -53.20
C VAL A 226 -7.09 16.20 -54.57
N GLU A 227 -6.95 17.44 -55.02
CA GLU A 227 -6.16 17.76 -56.21
C GLU A 227 -4.66 17.70 -55.84
N GLU A 228 -3.91 16.82 -56.52
CA GLU A 228 -2.45 16.74 -56.39
C GLU A 228 -1.82 18.08 -56.79
N LYS A 229 -1.50 18.92 -55.81
CA LYS A 229 -1.00 20.28 -56.05
C LYS A 229 0.48 20.52 -55.83
N ASP A 230 1.26 19.53 -55.37
CA ASP A 230 2.74 19.56 -55.47
C ASP A 230 3.43 18.35 -54.80
N GLU A 231 2.75 17.54 -53.97
CA GLU A 231 3.33 16.36 -53.31
C GLU A 231 2.59 15.06 -53.68
N ARG A 232 3.36 14.00 -53.97
CA ARG A 232 2.85 12.63 -54.18
C ARG A 232 2.32 12.08 -52.86
N LEU A 233 1.05 12.36 -52.57
CA LEU A 233 0.38 11.86 -51.38
C LEU A 233 0.11 10.37 -51.54
N GLN A 234 0.63 9.57 -50.60
CA GLN A 234 0.30 8.15 -50.54
C GLN A 234 -1.02 7.98 -49.80
N ALA A 235 -2.04 7.50 -50.50
CA ALA A 235 -3.39 7.21 -50.00
C ALA A 235 -3.67 5.71 -49.86
N ILE A 236 -2.93 4.85 -50.58
CA ILE A 236 -3.05 3.39 -50.47
C ILE A 236 -1.85 2.76 -49.74
N TRP A 237 -2.12 1.65 -49.05
CA TRP A 237 -1.08 0.82 -48.43
C TRP A 237 -1.23 -0.64 -48.85
N LEU A 238 -0.12 -1.23 -49.28
CA LEU A 238 -0.02 -2.65 -49.60
C LEU A 238 1.28 -3.22 -49.00
N SER A 239 1.24 -4.47 -48.56
CA SER A 239 2.44 -5.14 -48.07
C SER A 239 3.41 -5.44 -49.23
N LYS A 240 4.71 -5.27 -48.99
CA LYS A 240 5.75 -5.57 -49.98
C LYS A 240 5.62 -6.98 -50.56
N ARG A 241 5.25 -7.97 -49.73
CA ARG A 241 5.02 -9.36 -50.14
C ARG A 241 3.93 -9.49 -51.21
N ILE A 242 2.85 -8.71 -51.13
CA ILE A 242 1.76 -8.73 -52.12
C ILE A 242 2.26 -8.15 -53.44
N VAL A 243 3.01 -7.05 -53.39
CA VAL A 243 3.59 -6.40 -54.58
C VAL A 243 4.60 -7.33 -55.26
N ASP A 244 5.51 -7.93 -54.49
CA ASP A 244 6.51 -8.87 -55.00
C ASP A 244 5.83 -10.10 -55.65
N ASN A 245 4.74 -10.60 -55.06
CA ASN A 245 3.95 -11.69 -55.62
C ASN A 245 3.27 -11.29 -56.94
N ALA A 246 2.72 -10.08 -57.03
CA ALA A 246 2.11 -9.56 -58.26
C ALA A 246 3.12 -9.50 -59.41
N VAL A 247 4.33 -9.02 -59.14
CA VAL A 247 5.43 -9.02 -60.13
C VAL A 247 5.85 -10.44 -60.50
N ALA A 248 5.97 -11.35 -59.53
CA ALA A 248 6.34 -12.74 -59.77
C ALA A 248 5.31 -13.48 -60.65
N VAL A 249 4.02 -13.21 -60.45
CA VAL A 249 2.94 -13.75 -61.30
C VAL A 249 3.06 -13.22 -62.73
N LEU A 250 3.30 -11.92 -62.93
CA LEU A 250 3.49 -11.35 -64.28
C LEU A 250 4.74 -11.88 -64.99
N ASN A 251 5.84 -12.08 -64.27
CA ASN A 251 7.08 -12.65 -64.83
C ASN A 251 6.86 -14.05 -65.42
N ASN A 252 5.97 -14.83 -64.82
CA ASN A 252 5.68 -16.20 -65.22
C ASN A 252 4.50 -16.30 -66.21
N SER A 253 3.74 -15.23 -66.39
CA SER A 253 2.60 -15.22 -67.31
C SER A 253 3.05 -14.95 -68.74
N LYS A 254 2.38 -15.57 -69.70
CA LYS A 254 2.65 -15.40 -71.15
C LYS A 254 1.51 -14.68 -71.89
N GLY A 255 0.42 -14.42 -71.20
CA GLY A 255 -0.79 -13.80 -71.73
C GLY A 255 -1.20 -12.59 -70.93
N ASN A 256 -2.26 -11.90 -71.38
CA ASN A 256 -2.82 -10.78 -70.66
C ASN A 256 -3.43 -11.27 -69.34
N MET A 257 -3.19 -10.53 -68.27
CA MET A 257 -3.72 -10.80 -66.94
C MET A 257 -4.52 -9.61 -66.44
N PHE A 258 -5.59 -9.89 -65.71
CA PHE A 258 -6.43 -8.89 -65.09
C PHE A 258 -6.13 -8.79 -63.60
N PHE A 259 -5.93 -7.57 -63.15
CA PHE A 259 -5.56 -7.24 -61.77
C PHE A 259 -6.61 -6.30 -61.18
N ARG A 260 -7.07 -6.61 -59.96
CA ARG A 260 -7.94 -5.74 -59.16
C ARG A 260 -7.29 -5.41 -57.83
N VAL A 261 -7.12 -4.12 -57.58
CA VAL A 261 -6.76 -3.60 -56.26
C VAL A 261 -8.05 -3.48 -55.45
N ARG A 262 -8.15 -4.23 -54.36
CA ARG A 262 -9.35 -4.26 -53.50
C ARG A 262 -9.00 -3.92 -52.07
N THR A 263 -9.93 -3.32 -51.36
CA THR A 263 -9.79 -3.06 -49.92
C THR A 263 -9.94 -4.35 -49.11
N ILE A 264 -9.16 -4.48 -48.03
CA ILE A 264 -9.23 -5.65 -47.14
C ILE A 264 -10.16 -5.45 -45.93
N ALA A 265 -10.54 -4.21 -45.67
CA ALA A 265 -11.37 -3.81 -44.53
C ALA A 265 -12.24 -2.59 -44.89
N ASN A 266 -13.20 -2.28 -44.02
CA ASN A 266 -13.93 -1.01 -44.11
C ASN A 266 -12.97 0.14 -43.79
N ILE A 267 -12.81 1.08 -44.72
CA ILE A 267 -11.93 2.23 -44.58
C ILE A 267 -12.77 3.48 -44.33
N ILE A 268 -12.34 4.30 -43.37
CA ILE A 268 -12.92 5.61 -43.08
C ILE A 268 -12.05 6.73 -43.65
N VAL A 269 -12.62 7.92 -43.81
CA VAL A 269 -11.89 9.09 -44.30
C VAL A 269 -10.72 9.43 -43.36
N GLY A 270 -9.51 9.58 -43.89
CA GLY A 270 -8.31 9.96 -43.15
C GLY A 270 -7.33 8.82 -42.82
N GLU A 271 -7.72 7.56 -43.06
CA GLU A 271 -6.82 6.40 -42.96
C GLU A 271 -6.25 6.02 -44.34
N LEU A 272 -5.06 5.40 -44.36
CA LEU A 272 -4.54 4.77 -45.57
C LEU A 272 -5.44 3.61 -45.97
N VAL A 273 -5.82 3.56 -47.24
CA VAL A 273 -6.64 2.48 -47.79
C VAL A 273 -5.79 1.22 -47.88
N ALA A 274 -6.00 0.29 -46.94
CA ALA A 274 -5.31 -0.99 -46.93
C ALA A 274 -5.87 -1.90 -48.05
N CYS A 275 -5.01 -2.30 -48.97
CA CYS A 275 -5.40 -3.01 -50.17
C CYS A 275 -4.69 -4.36 -50.33
N ASP A 276 -5.34 -5.24 -51.11
CA ASP A 276 -4.79 -6.48 -51.65
C ASP A 276 -4.97 -6.50 -53.19
N ILE A 277 -4.23 -7.37 -53.86
CA ILE A 277 -4.26 -7.51 -55.32
C ILE A 277 -4.84 -8.88 -55.68
N GLU A 278 -5.99 -8.87 -56.33
CA GLU A 278 -6.57 -10.04 -56.95
C GLU A 278 -6.10 -10.15 -58.40
N MET A 279 -5.66 -11.35 -58.80
CA MET A 279 -5.02 -11.59 -60.09
C MET A 279 -5.73 -12.75 -60.78
N THR A 280 -6.09 -12.58 -62.05
CA THR A 280 -6.76 -13.61 -62.84
C THR A 280 -6.30 -13.53 -64.30
N ASP A 281 -6.27 -14.64 -65.02
CA ASP A 281 -5.99 -14.61 -66.46
C ASP A 281 -7.08 -13.84 -67.19
N ASN A 282 -6.69 -12.91 -68.07
CA ASN A 282 -7.66 -12.17 -68.86
C ASN A 282 -8.01 -12.92 -70.13
N GLN A 283 -9.10 -13.67 -70.10
CA GLN A 283 -9.56 -14.48 -71.22
C GLN A 283 -10.58 -13.72 -72.07
N PHE A 284 -10.61 -14.06 -73.36
CA PHE A 284 -11.60 -13.55 -74.29
C PHE A 284 -12.87 -14.40 -74.19
N ILE A 285 -13.98 -13.80 -73.78
CA ILE A 285 -15.22 -14.53 -73.43
C ILE A 285 -16.23 -14.46 -74.56
N TYR A 286 -16.59 -13.25 -75.01
CA TYR A 286 -17.55 -13.06 -76.09
C TYR A 286 -16.97 -12.15 -77.18
N PRO A 287 -16.93 -12.59 -78.45
CA PRO A 287 -16.71 -11.70 -79.58
C PRO A 287 -17.86 -10.68 -79.74
N ASP A 288 -17.56 -9.55 -80.37
CA ASP A 288 -18.59 -8.57 -80.75
C ASP A 288 -19.77 -9.24 -81.50
N ASN A 289 -20.98 -8.77 -81.22
CA ASN A 289 -22.24 -9.22 -81.81
C ASN A 289 -22.59 -10.70 -81.56
N THR A 290 -21.97 -11.35 -80.57
CA THR A 290 -22.30 -12.73 -80.19
C THR A 290 -23.56 -12.78 -79.33
N LEU A 291 -24.46 -13.72 -79.60
CA LEU A 291 -25.66 -13.95 -78.78
C LEU A 291 -25.27 -14.51 -77.40
N ILE A 292 -25.52 -13.74 -76.35
CA ILE A 292 -25.29 -14.17 -74.96
C ILE A 292 -26.48 -14.99 -74.47
N LEU A 293 -27.70 -14.46 -74.55
CA LEU A 293 -28.92 -15.13 -74.08
C LEU A 293 -30.11 -14.80 -74.97
N SER A 294 -31.01 -15.78 -75.15
CA SER A 294 -32.32 -15.58 -75.77
C SER A 294 -33.39 -16.26 -74.93
N GLU A 295 -34.52 -15.57 -74.70
CA GLU A 295 -35.64 -16.08 -73.92
C GLU A 295 -36.97 -15.70 -74.55
N LYS A 296 -37.91 -16.65 -74.59
CA LYS A 296 -39.29 -16.40 -75.02
C LYS A 296 -40.13 -15.95 -73.83
N VAL A 297 -40.85 -14.85 -73.99
CA VAL A 297 -41.66 -14.23 -72.94
C VAL A 297 -43.08 -14.02 -73.44
N ASP A 298 -44.07 -14.44 -72.64
CA ASP A 298 -45.48 -14.12 -72.88
C ASP A 298 -45.90 -12.93 -72.02
N LEU A 299 -45.97 -11.74 -72.65
CA LEU A 299 -46.30 -10.48 -71.99
C LEU A 299 -47.72 -10.45 -71.41
N LYS A 300 -48.62 -11.36 -71.82
CA LYS A 300 -50.00 -11.41 -71.32
C LYS A 300 -50.15 -12.16 -69.99
N LYS A 301 -49.14 -12.93 -69.59
CA LYS A 301 -49.15 -13.76 -68.37
C LYS A 301 -48.34 -13.16 -67.22
N LEU A 302 -47.99 -11.88 -67.31
CA LEU A 302 -47.03 -11.26 -66.39
C LEU A 302 -47.70 -10.70 -65.13
N GLU A 303 -47.34 -11.26 -63.98
CA GLU A 303 -47.50 -10.59 -62.68
C GLU A 303 -46.25 -9.71 -62.45
N GLY A 304 -46.41 -8.37 -62.44
CA GLY A 304 -45.33 -7.43 -62.13
C GLY A 304 -44.86 -6.50 -63.26
N GLY A 305 -45.45 -6.59 -64.46
CA GLY A 305 -45.17 -5.67 -65.57
C GLY A 305 -43.90 -5.98 -66.37
N GLN A 306 -43.68 -5.22 -67.45
CA GLN A 306 -42.61 -5.44 -68.43
C GLN A 306 -41.21 -5.21 -67.85
N ASP A 307 -41.07 -4.22 -66.95
CA ASP A 307 -39.77 -3.87 -66.36
C ASP A 307 -39.24 -4.97 -65.42
N ALA A 308 -40.13 -5.68 -64.71
CA ALA A 308 -39.75 -6.80 -63.87
C ALA A 308 -39.20 -7.97 -64.69
N VAL A 309 -39.81 -8.24 -65.85
CA VAL A 309 -39.32 -9.25 -66.80
C VAL A 309 -37.96 -8.86 -67.36
N LEU A 310 -37.81 -7.60 -67.78
CA LEU A 310 -36.55 -7.11 -68.31
C LEU A 310 -35.43 -7.25 -67.27
N MET A 311 -35.69 -6.88 -66.01
CA MET A 311 -34.74 -7.06 -64.91
C MET A 311 -34.41 -8.53 -64.64
N SER A 312 -35.40 -9.42 -64.72
CA SER A 312 -35.17 -10.87 -64.60
C SER A 312 -34.30 -11.41 -65.73
N PHE A 313 -34.58 -11.01 -66.97
CA PHE A 313 -33.80 -11.37 -68.15
C PHE A 313 -32.35 -10.87 -68.03
N LEU A 314 -32.15 -9.63 -67.62
CA LEU A 314 -30.83 -9.05 -67.39
C LEU A 314 -30.06 -9.76 -66.27
N ASN A 315 -30.75 -10.20 -65.21
CA ASN A 315 -30.12 -10.99 -64.16
C ASN A 315 -29.64 -12.36 -64.69
N LYS A 316 -30.42 -13.00 -65.58
CA LYS A 316 -29.99 -14.23 -66.26
C LYS A 316 -28.81 -13.99 -67.22
N VAL A 317 -28.81 -12.86 -67.93
CA VAL A 317 -27.67 -12.46 -68.77
C VAL A 317 -26.42 -12.27 -67.91
N ASN A 318 -26.52 -11.61 -66.76
CA ASN A 318 -25.44 -11.46 -65.79
C ASN A 318 -24.91 -12.82 -65.33
N HIS A 319 -25.80 -13.72 -64.90
CA HIS A 319 -25.42 -15.06 -64.45
C HIS A 319 -24.68 -15.85 -65.54
N LYS A 320 -25.22 -15.84 -66.77
CA LYS A 320 -24.60 -16.52 -67.91
C LYS A 320 -23.24 -15.93 -68.30
N ALA A 321 -23.06 -14.62 -68.14
CA ALA A 321 -21.77 -13.99 -68.38
C ALA A 321 -20.74 -14.33 -67.29
N VAL A 322 -21.16 -14.41 -66.03
CA VAL A 322 -20.30 -14.86 -64.93
C VAL A 322 -19.90 -16.33 -65.12
N GLU A 323 -20.84 -17.20 -65.45
CA GLU A 323 -20.57 -18.62 -65.75
C GLU A 323 -19.58 -18.78 -66.92
N ALA A 324 -19.68 -17.92 -67.93
CA ALA A 324 -18.77 -17.92 -69.07
C ALA A 324 -17.36 -17.40 -68.73
N GLY A 325 -17.16 -16.80 -67.55
CA GLY A 325 -15.84 -16.38 -67.06
C GLY A 325 -15.64 -14.86 -66.93
N VAL A 326 -16.70 -14.04 -66.98
CA VAL A 326 -16.60 -12.61 -66.67
C VAL A 326 -16.63 -12.40 -65.16
N LEU A 327 -15.67 -11.65 -64.62
CA LEU A 327 -15.62 -11.41 -63.17
C LEU A 327 -16.67 -10.39 -62.73
N PRO A 328 -17.54 -10.73 -61.76
CA PRO A 328 -18.49 -9.80 -61.19
C PRO A 328 -17.81 -8.78 -60.29
N ASP A 329 -18.44 -7.63 -60.15
CA ASP A 329 -18.12 -6.66 -59.10
C ASP A 329 -18.31 -7.32 -57.71
N PRO A 330 -17.29 -7.28 -56.83
CA PRO A 330 -17.33 -7.98 -55.55
C PRO A 330 -18.41 -7.49 -54.57
N ILE A 331 -18.89 -6.25 -54.72
CA ILE A 331 -19.87 -5.64 -53.81
C ILE A 331 -21.30 -5.85 -54.32
N THR A 332 -21.51 -5.66 -55.61
CA THR A 332 -22.84 -5.69 -56.23
C THR A 332 -23.17 -7.02 -56.90
N GLY A 333 -22.18 -7.86 -57.17
CA GLY A 333 -22.34 -9.13 -57.91
C GLY A 333 -22.71 -8.96 -59.38
N LYS A 334 -22.61 -7.74 -59.92
CA LYS A 334 -22.99 -7.41 -61.29
C LYS A 334 -21.75 -7.33 -62.20
N VAL A 335 -21.92 -7.77 -63.44
CA VAL A 335 -20.90 -7.65 -64.50
C VAL A 335 -21.22 -6.55 -65.53
N SER A 336 -22.43 -6.00 -65.50
CA SER A 336 -22.97 -5.12 -66.55
C SER A 336 -23.19 -3.70 -66.02
N ASN A 337 -22.70 -2.71 -66.78
CA ASN A 337 -23.10 -1.31 -66.66
C ASN A 337 -23.99 -0.99 -67.86
N MET A 338 -25.31 -1.08 -67.68
CA MET A 338 -26.27 -0.83 -68.75
C MET A 338 -26.66 0.66 -68.79
N ASP A 339 -26.74 1.22 -69.98
CA ASP A 339 -27.26 2.57 -70.18
C ASP A 339 -28.78 2.59 -69.97
N ALA A 340 -29.28 3.58 -69.23
CA ALA A 340 -30.71 3.76 -68.95
C ALA A 340 -31.51 3.92 -70.25
N THR A 341 -30.88 4.46 -71.31
CA THR A 341 -31.49 4.62 -72.64
C THR A 341 -31.84 3.27 -73.27
N THR A 342 -30.92 2.31 -73.25
CA THR A 342 -31.13 0.96 -73.82
C THR A 342 -32.22 0.19 -73.07
N MET A 343 -32.34 0.42 -71.75
CA MET A 343 -33.42 -0.15 -70.95
C MET A 343 -34.79 0.41 -71.35
N ILE A 344 -34.88 1.73 -71.56
CA ILE A 344 -36.11 2.41 -71.96
C ILE A 344 -36.52 1.99 -73.37
N GLU A 345 -35.58 1.90 -74.30
CA GLU A 345 -35.81 1.44 -75.68
C GLU A 345 -36.36 0.01 -75.70
N ALA A 346 -35.71 -0.93 -75.00
CA ALA A 346 -36.17 -2.30 -74.90
C ALA A 346 -37.58 -2.40 -74.27
N SER A 347 -37.84 -1.65 -73.19
CA SER A 347 -39.18 -1.61 -72.56
C SER A 347 -40.25 -1.04 -73.50
N ASN A 348 -39.91 -0.02 -74.30
CA ASN A 348 -40.82 0.55 -75.31
C ASN A 348 -41.12 -0.44 -76.46
N ASP A 349 -40.13 -1.18 -76.93
CA ASP A 349 -40.32 -2.14 -78.02
C ASP A 349 -41.11 -3.37 -77.57
N MET A 350 -40.90 -3.83 -76.33
CA MET A 350 -41.77 -4.82 -75.67
C MET A 350 -43.24 -4.34 -75.61
N ARG A 351 -43.46 -3.05 -75.38
CA ARG A 351 -44.82 -2.46 -75.33
C ARG A 351 -45.48 -2.38 -76.69
N LYS A 352 -44.73 -2.08 -77.76
CA LYS A 352 -45.25 -1.96 -79.13
C LYS A 352 -45.68 -3.30 -79.71
N LEU A 353 -44.85 -4.34 -79.54
CA LEU A 353 -45.12 -5.67 -80.10
C LEU A 353 -46.27 -6.36 -79.35
N GLY A 354 -46.22 -6.38 -78.02
CA GLY A 354 -47.23 -7.03 -77.19
C GLY A 354 -47.32 -8.55 -77.40
N GLY A 355 -47.99 -9.28 -76.51
CA GLY A 355 -48.17 -10.73 -76.67
C GLY A 355 -46.89 -11.55 -76.43
N LYS A 356 -46.58 -12.50 -77.32
CA LYS A 356 -45.40 -13.37 -77.19
C LYS A 356 -44.22 -12.75 -77.93
N ILE A 357 -43.13 -12.54 -77.21
CA ILE A 357 -41.91 -11.93 -77.75
C ILE A 357 -40.70 -12.82 -77.46
N ILE A 358 -39.63 -12.60 -78.20
CA ILE A 358 -38.31 -13.17 -77.96
C ILE A 358 -37.37 -12.03 -77.57
N LEU A 359 -36.86 -12.07 -76.34
CA LEU A 359 -35.79 -11.19 -75.89
C LEU A 359 -34.45 -11.81 -76.26
N LYS A 360 -33.56 -11.02 -76.85
CA LYS A 360 -32.19 -11.43 -77.20
C LYS A 360 -31.20 -10.40 -76.65
N ALA A 361 -30.14 -10.88 -76.03
CA ALA A 361 -29.01 -10.07 -75.58
C ALA A 361 -27.77 -10.45 -76.38
N TYR A 362 -27.21 -9.48 -77.10
CA TYR A 362 -25.97 -9.63 -77.85
C TYR A 362 -24.84 -8.88 -77.17
N ALA A 363 -23.61 -9.41 -77.25
CA ALA A 363 -22.41 -8.69 -76.84
C ALA A 363 -22.22 -7.45 -77.71
N ARG A 364 -21.92 -6.31 -77.08
CA ARG A 364 -21.61 -5.04 -77.77
C ARG A 364 -20.12 -4.74 -77.57
N GLY A 365 -19.33 -5.08 -78.56
CA GLY A 365 -17.88 -5.13 -78.50
C GLY A 365 -17.37 -6.43 -77.89
N ASP A 366 -16.06 -6.62 -77.99
CA ASP A 366 -15.37 -7.76 -77.40
C ASP A 366 -15.41 -7.69 -75.87
N ILE A 367 -15.79 -8.80 -75.22
CA ILE A 367 -15.92 -8.93 -73.78
C ILE A 367 -14.87 -9.89 -73.27
N THR A 368 -14.08 -9.44 -72.29
CA THR A 368 -13.05 -10.24 -71.62
C THR A 368 -13.42 -10.48 -70.15
N THR A 369 -12.62 -11.29 -69.46
CA THR A 369 -12.74 -11.54 -68.01
C THR A 369 -12.87 -10.27 -67.17
N ALA A 370 -12.22 -9.17 -67.61
CA ALA A 370 -12.26 -7.87 -66.94
C ALA A 370 -13.64 -7.17 -66.98
N GLY A 371 -14.50 -7.52 -67.93
CA GLY A 371 -15.75 -6.78 -68.19
C GLY A 371 -15.51 -5.31 -68.59
N PRO A 372 -16.51 -4.43 -68.43
CA PRO A 372 -17.91 -4.75 -68.13
C PRO A 372 -18.61 -5.41 -69.33
N VAL A 373 -19.64 -6.20 -69.05
CA VAL A 373 -20.48 -6.82 -70.07
C VAL A 373 -21.40 -5.75 -70.65
N ARG A 374 -21.02 -5.25 -71.83
CA ARG A 374 -21.85 -4.35 -72.61
C ARG A 374 -22.75 -5.17 -73.51
N ILE A 375 -24.05 -4.92 -73.43
CA ILE A 375 -25.05 -5.66 -74.21
C ILE A 375 -25.87 -4.75 -75.11
N ARG A 376 -26.30 -5.30 -76.25
CA ARG A 376 -27.39 -4.78 -77.07
C ARG A 376 -28.59 -5.68 -76.88
N LEU A 377 -29.74 -5.09 -76.58
CA LEU A 377 -31.00 -5.80 -76.45
C LEU A 377 -31.78 -5.71 -77.75
N GLU A 378 -32.37 -6.83 -78.17
CA GLU A 378 -33.27 -6.90 -79.30
C GLU A 378 -34.55 -7.61 -78.89
N VAL A 379 -35.70 -7.03 -79.28
CA VAL A 379 -37.03 -7.56 -79.00
C VAL A 379 -37.66 -7.93 -80.34
N VAL A 380 -37.99 -9.20 -80.52
CA VAL A 380 -38.58 -9.74 -81.75
C VAL A 380 -39.93 -10.38 -81.44
N ASP A 381 -40.88 -10.36 -82.38
CA ASP A 381 -42.12 -11.11 -82.25
C ASP A 381 -41.84 -12.62 -82.31
N ASP A 382 -42.55 -13.44 -81.52
CA ASP A 382 -42.44 -14.91 -81.57
C ASP A 382 -43.12 -15.52 -82.80
N ASN A 383 -43.82 -14.71 -83.61
CA ASN A 383 -44.52 -15.12 -84.83
C ASN A 383 -43.75 -14.83 -86.14
N GLU A 384 -42.57 -14.22 -86.08
CA GLU A 384 -41.57 -14.15 -87.17
C GLU A 384 -40.47 -15.20 -86.96
#